data_AF-A0A967U063-F1
#
_entry.id   AF-A0A967U063-F1
#
_cell.length_a   1.000
_cell.length_b   1.000
_cell.length_c   1.000
_cell.angle_alpha   90.00
_cell.angle_beta   90.00
_cell.angle_gamma   90.00
#
_symmetry.space_group_name_H-M   'P 1'
#
loop_
_entity.id
_entity.type
_entity.pdbx_description
1 polymer ?
#
loop_
_entity_poly.entity_id
_entity_poly.type
_entity_poly.pdbx_seq_one_letter_code
_entity_poly.pdbx_strand_id
1 'polypeptide(L)'
;MGGVAILKAASQIPSIKAVITIATPSSPKHLSHLLREKRNTALQEGSAEVTIGGRSFTLSKEFFHDLESHQMEKTISNLGKPLLLLHSLEDQT
;
A
#
# COMPACT_ATOMS: atom_id res chain seq x y z
N MET A 1 1.51 4.67 -2.83
CA MET A 1 0.50 4.02 -1.96
C MET A 1 -0.52 3.19 -2.74
N GLY A 2 -1.15 3.72 -3.80
CA GLY A 2 -2.17 2.99 -4.56
C GLY A 2 -1.74 1.63 -5.11
N GLY A 3 -0.54 1.52 -5.70
CA GLY A 3 -0.08 0.25 -6.27
C GLY A 3 0.13 -0.87 -5.24
N VAL A 4 0.63 -0.55 -4.04
CA VAL A 4 0.75 -1.53 -2.93
C VAL A 4 -0.63 -2.07 -2.55
N ALA A 5 -1.63 -1.19 -2.44
CA ALA A 5 -3.01 -1.58 -2.15
C ALA A 5 -3.61 -2.44 -3.27
N ILE A 6 -3.38 -2.08 -4.54
CA ILE A 6 -3.86 -2.85 -5.70
C ILE A 6 -3.24 -4.24 -5.73
N LEU A 7 -1.95 -4.40 -5.45
CA LEU A 7 -1.29 -5.70 -5.44
C LEU A 7 -1.92 -6.63 -4.40
N LYS A 8 -2.25 -6.08 -3.23
CA LYS A 8 -2.97 -6.84 -2.19
C LYS A 8 -4.39 -7.18 -2.62
N ALA A 9 -5.17 -6.19 -3.07
CA ALA A 9 -6.56 -6.38 -3.47
C ALA A 9 -6.71 -7.35 -4.66
N ALA A 10 -5.75 -7.35 -5.58
CA ALA A 10 -5.78 -8.19 -6.77
C ALA A 10 -5.77 -9.69 -6.46
N SER A 11 -5.15 -10.09 -5.35
CA SER A 11 -5.17 -11.47 -4.84
C SER A 11 -6.55 -11.91 -4.35
N GLN A 12 -7.41 -10.96 -3.95
CA GLN A 12 -8.72 -11.22 -3.33
C GLN A 12 -9.89 -11.08 -4.31
N ILE A 13 -9.67 -10.55 -5.51
CA ILE A 13 -10.72 -10.27 -6.49
C ILE A 13 -10.54 -11.21 -7.69
N PRO A 14 -11.32 -12.31 -7.80
CA PRO A 14 -11.14 -13.32 -8.85
C PRO A 14 -11.36 -12.81 -10.27
N SER A 15 -12.20 -11.79 -10.45
CA SER A 15 -12.53 -11.22 -11.76
C SER A 15 -11.37 -10.47 -12.42
N ILE A 16 -10.36 -10.02 -11.65
CA ILE A 16 -9.18 -9.32 -12.18
C ILE A 16 -8.35 -10.27 -13.04
N LYS A 17 -8.08 -9.86 -14.28
CA LYS A 17 -7.32 -10.63 -15.28
C LYS A 17 -5.83 -10.28 -15.35
N ALA A 18 -5.45 -9.06 -14.97
CA ALA A 18 -4.06 -8.60 -14.97
C ALA A 18 -3.91 -7.42 -14.01
N VAL A 19 -2.67 -7.14 -13.58
CA VAL A 19 -2.33 -6.01 -12.72
C VAL A 19 -1.23 -5.19 -13.38
N ILE A 20 -1.38 -3.87 -13.33
CA ILE A 20 -0.36 -2.92 -13.78
C ILE A 20 -0.11 -1.94 -12.64
N THR A 21 1.16 -1.71 -12.31
CA THR A 21 1.54 -0.70 -11.31
C THR A 21 2.56 0.27 -11.90
N ILE A 22 2.35 1.57 -11.66
CA ILE A 22 3.24 2.65 -12.09
C ILE A 22 3.81 3.30 -10.84
N ALA A 23 5.12 3.57 -10.82
CA ALA A 23 5.81 4.29 -9.74
C ALA A 23 5.44 3.76 -8.34
N THR A 24 5.28 2.44 -8.23
CA THR A 24 4.82 1.83 -6.99
C THR A 24 6.01 1.41 -6.16
N PRO A 25 6.17 1.96 -4.94
CA PRO A 25 7.29 1.58 -4.09
C PRO A 25 7.13 0.11 -3.66
N SER A 26 8.26 -0.60 -3.59
CA SER A 26 8.32 -1.99 -3.14
C SER A 26 7.95 -2.17 -1.67
N SER A 27 7.99 -1.08 -0.89
CA SER A 27 7.63 -1.08 0.53
C SER A 27 7.01 0.25 0.94
N PRO A 28 5.98 0.24 1.81
CA PRO A 28 5.47 1.45 2.44
C PRO A 28 6.41 2.03 3.51
N LYS A 29 7.59 1.44 3.74
CA LYS A 29 8.59 1.91 4.70
C LYS A 29 8.98 3.38 4.52
N HIS A 30 8.98 3.94 3.31
CA HIS A 30 9.27 5.37 3.13
C HIS A 30 8.21 6.29 3.76
N LEU A 31 6.96 5.82 3.89
CA LEU A 31 5.89 6.54 4.60
C LEU A 31 5.85 6.22 6.11
N SER A 32 6.79 5.42 6.62
CA SER A 32 6.76 4.96 8.01
C SER A 32 6.76 6.10 9.01
N HIS A 33 7.42 7.23 8.73
CA HIS A 33 7.42 8.37 9.65
C HIS A 33 6.03 9.01 9.77
N LEU A 34 5.41 9.35 8.64
CA LEU A 34 4.05 9.93 8.59
C LEU A 34 3.00 9.00 9.21
N LEU A 35 3.15 7.70 8.99
CA LEU A 35 2.17 6.70 9.43
C LEU A 35 2.41 6.22 10.87
N ARG A 36 3.65 6.26 11.38
CA ARG A 36 3.97 5.87 12.76
C ARG A 36 3.25 6.74 13.77
N GLU A 37 3.23 8.05 13.56
CA GLU A 37 2.59 8.99 14.50
C GLU A 37 1.08 8.78 14.55
N LYS A 38 0.46 8.52 13.40
CA LYS A 38 -1.00 8.32 13.27
C LYS A 38 -1.46 6.91 13.62
N ARG A 39 -0.53 5.97 13.76
CA ARG A 39 -0.84 4.58 14.12
C ARG A 39 -1.49 4.48 15.50
N ASN A 40 -0.93 5.15 16.51
CA ASN A 40 -1.45 5.05 17.87
C ASN A 40 -2.90 5.54 17.93
N THR A 41 -3.20 6.65 17.23
CA THR A 41 -4.56 7.15 17.02
C THR A 41 -5.43 6.09 16.36
N ALA A 42 -5.00 5.51 15.23
CA ALA A 42 -5.79 4.48 14.54
C ALA A 42 -6.03 3.22 15.38
N LEU A 43 -5.07 2.82 16.23
CA LEU A 43 -5.22 1.67 17.11
C LEU A 43 -6.29 1.90 18.20
N GLN A 44 -6.42 3.14 18.68
CA GLN A 44 -7.37 3.55 19.72
C GLN A 44 -8.75 3.91 19.14
N GLU A 45 -8.79 4.69 18.07
CA GLU A 45 -10.01 5.29 17.51
C GLU A 45 -10.57 4.47 16.32
N GLY A 46 -9.86 3.44 15.87
CA GLY A 46 -10.22 2.61 14.71
C GLY A 46 -9.84 3.23 13.36
N SER A 47 -9.47 4.51 13.32
CA SER A 47 -8.97 5.19 12.13
C SER A 47 -8.09 6.39 12.48
N ALA A 48 -7.34 6.92 11.51
CA ALA A 48 -6.59 8.16 11.66
C ALA A 48 -6.54 8.97 10.37
N GLU A 49 -6.53 10.29 10.51
CA GLU A 49 -6.34 11.22 9.40
C GLU A 49 -4.84 11.41 9.10
N VAL A 50 -4.47 11.30 7.82
CA VAL A 50 -3.13 11.52 7.29
C VAL A 50 -3.16 12.45 6.08
N THR A 51 -2.15 13.32 5.95
CA THR A 51 -1.98 14.18 4.78
C THR A 51 -0.93 13.60 3.85
N ILE A 52 -1.32 13.33 2.59
CA ILE A 52 -0.44 12.78 1.55
C ILE A 52 -0.54 13.69 0.32
N GLY A 53 0.58 14.26 -0.11
CA GLY A 53 0.61 15.15 -1.29
C GLY A 53 -0.32 16.37 -1.15
N GLY A 54 -0.46 16.90 0.06
CA GLY A 54 -1.34 18.05 0.36
C GLY A 54 -2.84 17.71 0.49
N ARG A 55 -3.22 16.42 0.44
CA ARG A 55 -4.61 15.96 0.60
C ARG A 55 -4.77 15.12 1.86
N SER A 56 -5.84 15.35 2.61
CA SER A 56 -6.18 14.53 3.79
C SER A 56 -6.95 13.27 3.40
N PHE A 57 -6.61 12.16 4.04
CA PHE A 57 -7.26 10.87 3.91
C PHE A 57 -7.49 10.28 5.30
N THR A 58 -8.65 9.68 5.52
CA THR A 58 -8.93 8.86 6.70
C THR A 58 -8.57 7.41 6.40
N LEU A 59 -7.65 6.84 7.18
CA LEU A 59 -7.19 5.46 7.03
C LEU A 59 -7.65 4.63 8.22
N SER A 60 -8.14 3.42 7.97
CA SER A 60 -8.59 2.52 9.02
C SER A 60 -7.43 1.83 9.74
N LYS A 61 -7.68 1.32 10.93
CA LYS A 61 -6.74 0.49 11.70
C LYS A 61 -6.21 -0.69 10.90
N GLU A 62 -7.06 -1.36 10.13
CA GLU A 62 -6.72 -2.51 9.29
C GLU A 62 -5.70 -2.11 8.22
N PHE A 63 -5.83 -0.91 7.65
CA PHE A 63 -4.85 -0.40 6.70
C PHE A 63 -3.45 -0.27 7.34
N PHE A 64 -3.36 0.26 8.56
CA PHE A 64 -2.07 0.35 9.28
C PHE A 64 -1.50 -1.03 9.59
N HIS A 65 -2.34 -1.99 9.98
CA HIS A 65 -1.93 -3.37 10.21
C HIS A 65 -1.40 -4.04 8.93
N ASP A 66 -2.08 -3.79 7.80
CA ASP A 66 -1.73 -4.34 6.51
C ASP A 66 -0.37 -3.85 6.00
N LEU A 67 -0.02 -2.59 6.26
CA LEU A 67 1.27 -2.03 5.87
C LEU A 67 2.45 -2.63 6.63
N GLU A 68 2.25 -2.99 7.90
CA GLU A 68 3.30 -3.60 8.73
C GLU A 68 3.55 -5.06 8.42
N SER A 69 2.60 -5.71 7.76
CA SER A 69 2.65 -7.15 7.57
C SER A 69 3.82 -7.62 6.67
N HIS A 70 4.55 -6.71 6.01
CA HIS A 70 5.70 -7.03 5.14
C HIS A 70 5.39 -8.13 4.11
N GLN A 71 4.13 -8.26 3.70
CA GLN A 71 3.72 -9.37 2.84
C GLN A 71 3.91 -9.07 1.36
N MET A 72 4.49 -7.96 0.93
CA MET A 72 4.54 -7.59 -0.49
C MET A 72 5.19 -8.67 -1.36
N GLU A 73 6.32 -9.23 -0.92
CA GLU A 73 6.98 -10.37 -1.60
C GLU A 73 6.07 -11.60 -1.69
N LYS A 74 5.38 -11.93 -0.59
CA LYS A 74 4.41 -13.05 -0.56
C LYS A 74 3.20 -12.77 -1.45
N THR A 75 2.67 -11.55 -1.44
CA THR A 75 1.54 -11.10 -2.25
C THR A 75 1.88 -11.19 -3.73
N ILE A 76 3.06 -10.74 -4.14
CA ILE A 76 3.51 -10.83 -5.53
C ILE A 76 3.74 -12.30 -5.91
N SER A 77 4.41 -13.07 -5.06
CA SER A 77 4.67 -14.50 -5.30
C SER A 77 3.37 -15.31 -5.45
N ASN A 78 2.34 -14.96 -4.69
CA ASN A 78 1.04 -15.63 -4.69
C ASN A 78 0.01 -14.95 -5.61
N LEU A 79 0.38 -13.92 -6.37
CA LEU A 79 -0.57 -13.12 -7.14
C LEU A 79 -1.30 -13.96 -8.20
N GLY A 80 -0.58 -14.90 -8.83
CA GLY A 80 -1.13 -15.82 -9.83
C GLY A 80 -1.73 -15.12 -11.06
N LYS A 81 -1.37 -13.87 -11.32
CA LYS A 81 -1.92 -13.04 -12.40
C LYS A 81 -0.79 -12.36 -13.18
N PRO A 82 -0.98 -12.11 -14.48
CA PRO A 82 -0.08 -11.26 -15.27
C PRO A 82 0.16 -9.92 -14.56
N LEU A 83 1.43 -9.53 -14.47
CA LEU A 83 1.88 -8.33 -13.77
C LEU A 83 2.82 -7.52 -14.67
N LEU A 84 2.51 -6.23 -14.85
CA LEU A 84 3.38 -5.25 -15.50
C LEU A 84 3.79 -4.18 -14.48
N LEU A 85 5.11 -3.98 -14.33
CA LEU A 85 5.70 -2.99 -13.45
C LEU A 85 6.35 -1.89 -14.28
N LEU A 86 5.96 -0.63 -14.04
CA LEU A 86 6.59 0.54 -14.64
C LEU A 86 7.19 1.41 -13.52
N HIS A 87 8.50 1.64 -13.56
CA HIS A 87 9.20 2.48 -12.61
C HIS A 87 10.33 3.24 -13.32
N SER A 88 10.54 4.51 -12.95
CA SER A 88 11.66 5.30 -13.47
C SER A 88 12.89 5.08 -12.59
N LEU A 89 14.09 5.06 -13.18
CA LEU A 89 15.33 5.06 -12.39
C LEU A 89 15.59 6.42 -11.71
N GLU A 90 14.97 7.49 -12.21
CA GLU A 90 15.06 8.84 -11.65
C GLU A 90 13.93 9.15 -10.65
N ASP A 91 13.11 8.15 -10.30
CA ASP A 91 12.04 8.31 -9.33
C ASP A 91 12.63 8.58 -7.92
N GLN A 92 12.11 9.61 -7.25
CA GLN A 92 12.54 10.04 -5.91
C GLN A 92 11.56 9.62 -4.80
N THR A 93 10.60 8.71 -5.11
CA THR A 93 9.60 8.22 -4.16
C THR A 93 10.11 7.25 -3.11
#